data_AF-A0A6C0H555-F1
#
_entry.id   AF-A0A6C0H555-F1
#
_cell.length_a   1.000
_cell.length_b   1.000
_cell.length_c   1.000
_cell.angle_alpha   90.00
_cell.angle_beta   90.00
_cell.angle_gamma   90.00
#
_symmetry.space_group_name_H-M   'P 1'
#
loop_
_entity.id
_entity.type
_entity.pdbx_description
1 polymer ?
#
loop_
_entity_poly.entity_id
_entity_poly.type
_entity_poly.pdbx_seq_one_letter_code
_entity_poly.pdbx_strand_id
1 'polypeptide(L)'
;MKNQITFNITYIYNLAEFSFGNLPSQMIIEIFKDGRPFSHFIEKWLSLNFELIHIGGCKAYDFVDENEESIKYDQKTFTSRGCKFMPSNMIGEGRKFDKEIFETKAQNLNYIIVSNVNFPEIKIKFVKGTDLLINYPNGTIPSKDFIKFFN
;
A
#
# COMPACT_ATOMS: atom_id res chain seq x y z
N MET A 1 -11.55 16.53 8.60
CA MET A 1 -11.68 16.54 7.13
C MET A 1 -10.69 15.55 6.58
N LYS A 2 -11.13 14.70 5.65
CA LYS A 2 -10.26 13.78 4.93
C LYS A 2 -9.46 14.55 3.87
N ASN A 3 -8.28 14.06 3.53
CA ASN A 3 -7.48 14.63 2.46
C ASN A 3 -7.99 14.15 1.10
N GLN A 4 -8.05 15.07 0.14
CA GLN A 4 -8.27 14.74 -1.25
C GLN A 4 -7.06 13.98 -1.83
N ILE A 5 -7.33 12.97 -2.64
CA ILE A 5 -6.30 12.13 -3.24
C ILE A 5 -5.67 12.86 -4.43
N THR A 6 -4.35 13.00 -4.41
CA THR A 6 -3.56 13.48 -5.57
C THR A 6 -2.54 12.41 -5.98
N PHE A 7 -2.56 12.05 -7.26
CA PHE A 7 -1.67 11.03 -7.80
C PHE A 7 -0.23 11.54 -7.95
N ASN A 8 0.71 10.62 -7.81
CA ASN A 8 2.15 10.82 -7.99
C ASN A 8 2.81 11.83 -7.03
N ILE A 9 2.10 12.26 -5.98
CA ILE A 9 2.64 13.02 -4.86
C ILE A 9 2.90 12.10 -3.67
N THR A 10 3.98 12.35 -2.95
CA THR A 10 4.29 11.63 -1.71
C THR A 10 3.85 12.44 -0.50
N TYR A 11 2.94 11.84 0.27
CA TYR A 11 2.52 12.33 1.57
C TYR A 11 3.40 11.70 2.65
N ILE A 12 3.86 12.50 3.61
CA ILE A 12 4.70 12.04 4.72
C ILE A 12 3.95 12.32 6.02
N TYR A 13 3.81 11.28 6.85
CA TYR A 13 3.18 11.38 8.16
C TYR A 13 4.08 10.74 9.21
N ASN A 14 4.09 11.33 10.39
CA ASN A 14 4.73 10.73 11.56
C ASN A 14 3.64 10.24 12.52
N LEU A 15 3.55 8.93 12.70
CA LEU A 15 2.58 8.28 13.56
C LEU A 15 3.17 8.02 14.95
N ALA A 16 3.78 9.03 15.59
CA ALA A 16 4.54 8.87 16.84
C ALA A 16 3.66 8.60 18.09
N GLU A 17 2.37 8.93 18.04
CA GLU A 17 1.46 8.78 19.18
C GLU A 17 0.79 7.40 19.18
N PHE A 18 1.52 6.37 19.61
CA PHE A 18 1.01 4.99 19.72
C PHE A 18 1.45 4.32 21.02
N SER A 19 0.57 3.49 21.57
CA SER A 19 0.85 2.62 22.72
C SER A 19 -0.08 1.41 22.68
N PHE A 20 0.33 0.30 23.28
CA PHE A 20 -0.53 -0.88 23.43
C PHE A 20 -0.20 -1.60 24.74
N GLY A 21 -1.01 -1.34 25.77
CA GLY A 21 -0.79 -1.89 27.11
C GLY A 21 0.59 -1.49 27.66
N ASN A 22 1.36 -2.49 28.10
CA ASN A 22 2.70 -2.33 28.66
C ASN A 22 3.83 -2.55 27.62
N LEU A 23 3.52 -2.66 26.33
CA LEU A 23 4.54 -2.88 25.30
C LEU A 23 5.39 -1.61 25.10
N PRO A 24 6.72 -1.69 25.19
CA PRO A 24 7.60 -0.59 24.83
C PRO A 24 7.41 -0.19 23.37
N SER A 25 7.49 1.10 23.06
CA SER A 25 7.29 1.63 21.70
C SER A 25 8.19 0.94 20.66
N GLN A 26 9.43 0.59 21.03
CA GLN A 26 10.34 -0.12 20.13
C GLN A 26 9.80 -1.49 19.69
N MET A 27 9.15 -2.24 20.59
CA MET A 27 8.56 -3.53 20.23
C MET A 27 7.40 -3.36 19.26
N ILE A 28 6.58 -2.32 19.45
CA ILE A 28 5.47 -2.00 18.56
C ILE A 28 6.01 -1.59 17.17
N ILE A 29 7.08 -0.79 17.12
CA ILE A 29 7.77 -0.43 15.87
C ILE A 29 8.26 -1.68 15.13
N GLU A 30 8.92 -2.61 15.82
CA GLU A 30 9.41 -3.85 15.17
C GLU A 30 8.26 -4.71 14.63
N ILE A 31 7.12 -4.77 15.32
CA ILE A 31 5.91 -5.44 14.80
C ILE A 31 5.45 -4.76 13.51
N PHE A 32 5.35 -3.43 13.49
CA PHE A 32 4.87 -2.68 12.34
C PHE A 32 5.86 -2.55 11.18
N LYS A 33 7.11 -2.98 11.34
CA LYS A 33 8.04 -3.19 10.20
C LYS A 33 7.66 -4.41 9.36
N ASP A 34 6.93 -5.38 9.91
CA ASP A 34 6.32 -6.45 9.12
C ASP A 34 5.09 -5.90 8.37
N GLY A 35 5.07 -6.10 7.05
CA GLY A 35 4.00 -5.59 6.20
C GLY A 35 2.63 -6.20 6.49
N ARG A 36 2.56 -7.40 7.09
CA ARG A 36 1.30 -8.12 7.39
C ARG A 36 0.52 -7.50 8.55
N PRO A 37 1.08 -7.29 9.75
CA PRO A 37 0.40 -6.54 10.81
C PRO A 37 0.22 -5.07 10.42
N PHE A 38 1.16 -4.48 9.68
CA PHE A 38 1.07 -3.09 9.24
C PHE A 38 -0.09 -2.85 8.26
N SER A 39 -0.36 -3.75 7.31
CA SER A 39 -1.43 -3.55 6.31
C SER A 39 -2.80 -3.40 6.98
N HIS A 40 -3.12 -4.27 7.93
CA HIS A 40 -4.38 -4.20 8.67
C HIS A 40 -4.55 -2.89 9.46
N PHE A 41 -3.45 -2.38 10.02
CA PHE A 41 -3.45 -1.09 10.71
C PHE A 41 -3.62 0.07 9.72
N ILE A 42 -2.78 0.12 8.69
CA ILE A 42 -2.72 1.25 7.77
C ILE A 42 -3.99 1.36 6.94
N GLU A 43 -4.66 0.25 6.65
CA GLU A 43 -5.92 0.26 5.92
C GLU A 43 -7.00 1.08 6.65
N LYS A 44 -7.11 0.89 7.97
CA LYS A 44 -8.03 1.66 8.81
C LYS A 44 -7.62 3.12 8.88
N TRP A 45 -6.33 3.37 9.09
CA TRP A 45 -5.79 4.72 9.14
C TRP A 45 -6.06 5.49 7.84
N LEU A 46 -5.83 4.88 6.67
CA LEU A 46 -6.09 5.50 5.36
C LEU A 46 -7.55 5.90 5.19
N SER A 47 -8.50 5.01 5.55
CA SER A 47 -9.94 5.30 5.43
C SER A 47 -10.44 6.47 6.30
N LEU A 48 -9.70 6.81 7.37
CA LEU A 48 -10.00 7.96 8.22
C LEU A 48 -9.34 9.25 7.73
N ASN A 49 -8.24 9.16 6.98
CA ASN A 49 -7.39 10.29 6.61
C ASN A 49 -7.50 10.71 5.15
N PHE A 50 -8.04 9.86 4.28
CA PHE A 50 -8.27 10.12 2.86
C PHE A 50 -9.72 9.77 2.48
N GLU A 51 -10.20 10.34 1.37
CA GLU A 51 -11.52 10.10 0.77
C GLU A 51 -11.66 8.67 0.21
N LEU A 52 -11.50 7.70 1.10
CA LEU A 52 -11.49 6.27 0.81
C LEU A 52 -12.50 5.57 1.71
N ILE A 53 -13.18 4.57 1.14
CA ILE A 53 -14.02 3.62 1.86
C ILE A 53 -13.32 2.26 1.82
N HIS A 54 -12.95 1.75 2.99
CA HIS A 54 -12.30 0.45 3.12
C HIS A 54 -13.30 -0.69 2.89
N ILE A 55 -12.96 -1.62 2.00
CA ILE A 55 -13.79 -2.76 1.64
C ILE A 55 -13.26 -4.03 2.32
N GLY A 56 -14.06 -4.58 3.24
CA GLY A 56 -13.70 -5.84 3.91
C GLY A 56 -13.96 -7.09 3.07
N GLY A 57 -13.26 -8.17 3.40
CA GLY A 57 -13.45 -9.50 2.83
C GLY A 57 -12.46 -9.85 1.71
N CYS A 58 -12.60 -11.04 1.13
CA CYS A 58 -11.74 -11.52 0.03
C CYS A 58 -12.11 -10.87 -1.31
N LYS A 59 -11.97 -9.55 -1.42
CA LYS A 59 -12.17 -8.80 -2.66
C LYS A 59 -10.84 -8.62 -3.40
N ALA A 60 -10.92 -8.16 -4.64
CA ALA A 60 -9.74 -7.96 -5.49
C ALA A 60 -9.00 -6.64 -5.22
N TYR A 61 -9.56 -5.77 -4.38
CA TYR A 61 -9.11 -4.41 -4.04
C TYR A 61 -9.49 -4.12 -2.59
N ASP A 62 -8.81 -3.16 -1.97
CA ASP A 62 -8.94 -2.84 -0.54
C ASP A 62 -9.81 -1.60 -0.28
N PHE A 63 -9.91 -0.69 -1.27
CA PHE A 63 -10.69 0.55 -1.15
C PHE A 63 -11.46 0.89 -2.42
N VAL A 64 -12.49 1.70 -2.23
CA VAL A 64 -13.10 2.53 -3.28
C VAL A 64 -12.99 4.01 -2.91
N ASP A 65 -13.04 4.88 -3.90
CA ASP A 65 -13.15 6.32 -3.68
C ASP A 65 -14.49 6.66 -3.00
N GLU A 66 -14.48 7.58 -2.04
CA GLU A 66 -15.69 8.01 -1.33
C GLU A 66 -16.65 8.80 -2.22
N ASN A 67 -16.13 9.46 -3.27
CA ASN A 67 -16.94 10.26 -4.20
C ASN A 67 -17.30 9.49 -5.48
N GLU A 68 -16.53 8.47 -5.85
CA GLU A 68 -16.77 7.65 -7.05
C GLU A 68 -16.41 6.16 -6.82
N GLU A 69 -17.40 5.34 -6.44
CA GLU A 69 -17.21 3.90 -6.15
C GLU A 69 -16.63 3.07 -7.33
N SER A 70 -16.68 3.62 -8.55
CA SER A 70 -16.09 3.01 -9.75
C SER A 70 -14.55 2.96 -9.65
N ILE A 71 -13.95 3.92 -8.95
CA ILE A 71 -12.52 4.04 -8.73
C ILE A 71 -12.11 3.14 -7.57
N LYS A 72 -11.22 2.18 -7.87
CA LYS A 72 -10.77 1.14 -6.93
C LYS A 72 -9.29 1.28 -6.63
N TYR A 73 -8.93 1.04 -5.37
CA TYR A 73 -7.55 1.08 -4.92
C TYR A 73 -7.13 -0.22 -4.22
N ASP A 74 -5.90 -0.65 -4.49
CA ASP A 74 -5.23 -1.77 -3.84
C ASP A 74 -4.06 -1.23 -3.01
N GLN A 75 -4.05 -1.52 -1.71
CA GLN A 75 -2.99 -1.10 -0.81
C GLN A 75 -1.84 -2.10 -0.86
N LYS A 76 -0.62 -1.58 -0.93
CA LYS A 76 0.59 -2.39 -0.87
C LYS A 76 1.62 -1.73 0.02
N THR A 77 2.25 -2.55 0.86
CA THR A 77 3.25 -2.09 1.80
C THR A 77 4.66 -2.21 1.20
N PHE A 78 5.37 -1.09 1.14
CA PHE A 78 6.79 -1.04 0.81
C PHE A 78 7.62 -1.24 2.08
N THR A 79 8.23 -2.42 2.18
CA THR A 79 9.09 -2.81 3.31
C THR A 79 10.56 -2.66 2.96
N SER A 80 11.46 -3.02 3.88
CA SER A 80 12.91 -3.10 3.60
C SER A 80 13.26 -4.06 2.45
N ARG A 81 12.34 -4.97 2.10
CA ARG A 81 12.48 -5.93 0.98
C ARG A 81 11.85 -5.42 -0.32
N GLY A 82 11.40 -4.17 -0.36
CA GLY A 82 10.66 -3.59 -1.48
C GLY A 82 9.16 -3.80 -1.37
N CYS A 83 8.47 -3.64 -2.49
CA CYS A 83 7.02 -3.76 -2.61
C CYS A 83 6.64 -4.64 -3.79
N LYS A 84 5.82 -5.67 -3.56
CA LYS A 84 5.19 -6.46 -4.62
C LYS A 84 3.75 -5.99 -4.76
N PHE A 85 3.35 -5.56 -5.95
CA PHE A 85 1.98 -5.11 -6.24
C PHE A 85 1.22 -6.08 -7.14
N MET A 86 1.72 -7.31 -7.20
CA MET A 86 1.06 -8.44 -7.84
C MET A 86 -0.17 -8.91 -7.04
N PRO A 87 -1.14 -9.58 -7.70
CA PRO A 87 -2.22 -10.31 -7.03
C PRO A 87 -1.71 -11.26 -5.94
N SER A 88 -2.37 -11.29 -4.78
CA SER A 88 -1.96 -12.10 -3.63
C SER A 88 -1.86 -13.60 -3.92
N ASN A 89 -2.73 -14.12 -4.80
CA ASN A 89 -2.70 -15.52 -5.27
C ASN A 89 -1.45 -15.86 -6.10
N MET A 90 -0.78 -14.86 -6.70
CA MET A 90 0.47 -15.08 -7.44
C MET A 90 1.72 -14.96 -6.55
N ILE A 91 1.58 -14.33 -5.38
CA ILE A 91 2.65 -14.20 -4.38
C ILE A 91 2.67 -15.42 -3.44
N GLY A 92 1.48 -15.96 -3.14
CA GLY A 92 1.27 -17.07 -2.21
C GLY A 92 1.20 -18.46 -2.86
N GLU A 93 0.28 -19.28 -2.36
CA GLU A 93 0.15 -20.70 -2.72
C GLU A 93 -0.27 -20.87 -4.20
N GLY A 94 0.51 -21.64 -4.97
CA GLY A 94 0.30 -21.88 -6.41
C GLY A 94 1.36 -21.26 -7.34
N ARG A 95 2.17 -20.30 -6.87
CA ARG A 95 3.40 -19.71 -7.48
C ARG A 95 3.56 -19.85 -9.01
N LYS A 96 2.57 -19.39 -9.78
CA LYS A 96 2.72 -19.16 -11.22
C LYS A 96 2.42 -17.70 -11.50
N PHE A 97 3.44 -16.96 -11.96
CA PHE A 97 3.24 -15.60 -12.43
C PHE A 97 2.49 -15.66 -13.76
N ASP A 98 1.23 -15.21 -13.74
CA ASP A 98 0.45 -15.01 -14.95
C ASP A 98 0.48 -13.52 -15.28
N LYS A 99 1.29 -13.19 -16.29
CA LYS A 99 1.55 -11.82 -16.70
C LYS A 99 0.27 -11.14 -17.20
N GLU A 100 -0.57 -11.84 -17.94
CA GLU A 100 -1.77 -11.28 -18.55
C GLU A 100 -2.82 -10.94 -17.49
N ILE A 101 -3.04 -11.84 -16.52
CA ILE A 101 -3.94 -11.59 -15.39
C ILE A 101 -3.41 -10.42 -14.53
N PHE A 102 -2.09 -10.38 -14.29
CA PHE A 102 -1.47 -9.29 -13.55
C PHE A 102 -1.64 -7.94 -14.25
N GLU A 103 -1.30 -7.85 -15.53
CA GLU A 103 -1.38 -6.63 -16.32
C GLU A 103 -2.83 -6.14 -16.43
N THR A 104 -3.78 -7.03 -16.73
CA THR A 104 -5.20 -6.71 -16.80
C THR A 104 -5.71 -6.15 -15.47
N LYS A 105 -5.31 -6.76 -14.35
CA LYS A 105 -5.71 -6.29 -13.02
C LYS A 105 -5.12 -4.91 -12.72
N ALA A 106 -3.81 -4.74 -12.95
CA ALA A 106 -3.12 -3.49 -12.66
C ALA A 106 -3.63 -2.34 -13.54
N GLN A 107 -3.98 -2.58 -14.80
CA GLN A 107 -4.57 -1.54 -15.67
C GLN A 107 -5.91 -1.00 -15.16
N ASN A 108 -6.67 -1.79 -14.41
CA ASN A 108 -8.00 -1.43 -13.91
C ASN A 108 -7.99 -0.95 -12.45
N LEU A 109 -6.82 -0.80 -11.82
CA LEU A 109 -6.70 -0.41 -10.42
C LEU A 109 -5.75 0.76 -10.24
N ASN A 110 -6.03 1.53 -9.20
CA ASN A 110 -5.06 2.43 -8.60
C ASN A 110 -4.39 1.74 -7.42
N TYR A 111 -3.20 2.20 -7.05
CA TYR A 111 -2.43 1.63 -5.96
C TYR A 111 -2.12 2.68 -4.90
N ILE A 112 -2.24 2.29 -3.64
CA ILE A 112 -1.80 3.05 -2.49
C ILE A 112 -0.54 2.38 -1.96
N ILE A 113 0.62 2.90 -2.34
CA ILE A 113 1.90 2.36 -1.88
C ILE A 113 2.26 3.08 -0.59
N VAL A 114 2.31 2.34 0.51
CA VAL A 114 2.68 2.88 1.83
C VAL A 114 3.98 2.27 2.29
N SER A 115 4.98 3.10 2.61
CA SER A 115 6.21 2.62 3.22
C SER A 115 6.13 2.59 4.74
N ASN A 116 6.57 1.48 5.31
CA ASN A 116 6.81 1.31 6.74
C ASN A 116 8.31 1.18 7.08
N VAL A 117 9.21 1.48 6.13
CA VAL A 117 10.66 1.29 6.29
C VAL A 117 11.21 2.12 7.48
N ASN A 118 10.70 3.34 7.63
CA ASN A 118 11.12 4.29 8.67
C ASN A 118 10.06 4.46 9.78
N PHE A 119 9.18 3.47 9.96
CA PHE A 119 8.08 3.57 10.93
C PHE A 119 8.62 4.00 12.32
N PRO A 120 8.02 5.03 12.99
CA PRO A 120 6.67 5.56 12.80
C PRO A 120 6.49 6.60 11.67
N GLU A 121 7.55 7.00 10.99
CA GLU A 121 7.41 7.78 9.74
C GLU A 121 6.90 6.85 8.62
N ILE A 122 5.80 7.25 8.00
CA ILE A 122 5.26 6.58 6.83
C ILE A 122 5.27 7.51 5.63
N LYS A 123 5.47 6.92 4.45
CA LYS A 123 5.33 7.60 3.15
C LYS A 123 4.19 6.97 2.38
N ILE A 124 3.28 7.77 1.86
CA ILE A 124 2.11 7.30 1.10
C ILE A 124 2.18 7.90 -0.29
N LYS A 125 2.01 7.09 -1.33
CA LYS A 125 1.92 7.54 -2.72
C LYS A 125 0.76 6.83 -3.41
N PHE A 126 -0.12 7.62 -4.01
CA PHE A 126 -1.18 7.15 -4.89
C PHE A 126 -0.67 7.12 -6.31
N VAL A 127 -0.75 5.97 -6.98
CA VAL A 127 -0.22 5.78 -8.34
C VAL A 127 -1.20 4.96 -9.17
N LYS A 128 -1.31 5.26 -10.46
CA LYS A 128 -2.11 4.44 -11.37
C LYS A 128 -1.38 3.13 -11.63
N GLY A 129 -2.09 2.03 -11.74
CA GLY A 129 -1.45 0.76 -12.07
C GLY A 129 -0.84 0.76 -13.47
N THR A 130 -1.38 1.52 -14.42
CA THR A 130 -0.76 1.77 -15.74
C THR A 130 0.65 2.35 -15.61
N ASP A 131 0.85 3.32 -14.72
CA ASP A 131 2.14 3.99 -14.52
C ASP A 131 3.14 3.04 -13.82
N LEU A 132 2.64 2.22 -12.89
CA LEU A 132 3.45 1.17 -12.26
C LEU A 132 3.88 0.09 -13.26
N LEU A 133 3.03 -0.32 -14.20
CA LEU A 133 3.38 -1.32 -15.20
C LEU A 133 4.49 -0.85 -16.15
N ILE A 134 4.48 0.44 -16.52
CA ILE A 134 5.54 1.03 -17.36
C ILE A 134 6.89 0.97 -16.65
N ASN A 135 6.92 1.34 -15.36
CA ASN A 135 8.16 1.46 -14.60
C ASN A 135 8.63 0.13 -13.98
N TYR A 136 7.70 -0.77 -13.67
CA TYR A 136 7.91 -2.02 -12.92
C TYR A 136 7.08 -3.18 -13.52
N PRO A 137 7.37 -3.61 -14.77
CA PRO A 137 6.55 -4.59 -15.49
C PRO A 137 6.49 -5.98 -14.85
N ASN A 138 7.37 -6.27 -13.89
CA ASN A 138 7.40 -7.53 -13.15
C ASN A 138 6.62 -7.48 -11.82
N GLY A 139 5.81 -6.45 -11.60
CA GLY A 139 4.96 -6.34 -10.42
C GLY A 139 5.71 -6.11 -9.10
N THR A 140 6.97 -5.67 -9.18
CA THR A 140 7.84 -5.45 -8.01
C THR A 140 8.57 -4.12 -8.12
N ILE A 141 8.43 -3.30 -7.07
CA ILE A 141 9.25 -2.11 -6.83
C ILE A 141 10.42 -2.54 -5.93
N PRO A 142 11.67 -2.56 -6.43
CA PRO A 142 12.83 -3.00 -5.66
C PRO A 142 13.11 -2.08 -4.47
N SER A 143 13.67 -2.63 -3.38
CA SER A 143 14.06 -1.84 -2.20
C SER A 143 15.01 -0.68 -2.54
N LYS A 144 15.95 -0.89 -3.47
CA LYS A 144 16.88 0.14 -3.96
C LYS A 144 16.20 1.34 -4.65
N ASP A 145 14.97 1.15 -5.15
CA ASP A 145 14.20 2.20 -5.81
C ASP A 145 13.37 3.01 -4.79
N PHE A 146 13.54 2.80 -3.48
CA PHE A 146 12.82 3.54 -2.43
C PHE A 146 12.88 5.06 -2.62
N ILE A 147 14.09 5.62 -2.78
CA ILE A 147 14.26 7.07 -2.99
C ILE A 147 13.60 7.49 -4.31
N LYS A 148 13.90 6.79 -5.41
CA LYS A 148 13.34 7.08 -6.74
C LYS A 148 11.80 7.03 -6.77
N PHE A 149 11.19 6.17 -5.96
CA PHE A 149 9.74 6.00 -5.95
C PHE A 149 9.05 7.08 -5.11
N PHE A 150 9.62 7.48 -3.98
CA PHE A 150 8.99 8.38 -3.01
C PHE A 150 9.50 9.83 -3.02
N ASN A 151 10.57 10.14 -3.74
CA ASN A 151 11.13 11.49 -3.89
C ASN A 151 11.20 11.86 -5.37
#